data_AF-B9D486-F1
#
_entry.id   AF-B9D486-F1
#
_cell.length_a   1.000
_cell.length_b   1.000
_cell.length_c   1.000
_cell.angle_alpha   90.00
_cell.angle_beta   90.00
_cell.angle_gamma   90.00
#
_symmetry.space_group_name_H-M   'P 1'
#
loop_
_entity.id
_entity.type
_entity.pdbx_description
1 polymer ?
#
loop_
_entity_poly.entity_id
_entity_poly.type
_entity_poly.pdbx_seq_one_letter_code
_entity_poly.pdbx_strand_id
1 'polypeptide(L)'
;MIFALGIFIIPSDILSRYEICREFVNFMKQYFPNIQIFSDVSPFKQEIEFYASYMWVLGLILSADMVFYATCCYTVLYRQDKELQEKVKSFGLPLLVFAFGLSIFSIYVYYTGYIVTDGVTFMAWDITIDFATKFEIFQYISLFQLVFMFGIAMFIALFYTLLHKIFSKGSRNDQI
;
A
#
# COMPACT_ATOMS: atom_id res chain seq x y z
N MET A 1 0.80 -13.70 -0.60
CA MET A 1 -0.60 -14.04 -0.94
C MET A 1 -1.25 -14.96 0.08
N ILE A 2 -0.59 -16.04 0.53
CA ILE A 2 -1.15 -16.97 1.55
C ILE A 2 -1.55 -16.23 2.85
N PHE A 3 -0.75 -15.27 3.31
CA PHE A 3 -1.07 -14.48 4.51
C PHE A 3 -2.36 -13.67 4.41
N ALA A 4 -2.82 -13.29 3.22
CA ALA A 4 -4.09 -12.58 3.06
C ALA A 4 -5.30 -13.50 3.26
N LEU A 5 -5.14 -14.83 3.18
CA LEU A 5 -6.22 -15.77 3.47
C LEU A 5 -6.53 -15.89 4.97
N GLY A 6 -5.79 -15.20 5.84
CA GLY A 6 -5.93 -15.28 7.29
C GLY A 6 -7.34 -14.99 7.80
N ILE A 7 -8.10 -14.11 7.14
CA ILE A 7 -9.48 -13.77 7.54
C ILE A 7 -10.40 -14.99 7.63
N PHE A 8 -10.17 -16.03 6.83
CA PHE A 8 -10.99 -17.25 6.83
C PHE A 8 -10.68 -18.19 7.99
N ILE A 9 -9.52 -18.04 8.62
CA ILE A 9 -9.03 -18.92 9.69
C ILE A 9 -9.11 -18.23 11.06
N ILE A 10 -9.16 -16.89 11.09
CA ILE A 10 -9.29 -16.12 12.33
C ILE A 10 -10.60 -16.46 13.05
N PRO A 11 -10.54 -16.86 14.34
CA PRO A 11 -11.73 -17.12 15.15
C PRO A 11 -12.46 -15.81 15.50
N SER A 12 -13.78 -15.88 15.60
CA SER A 12 -14.63 -14.71 15.86
C SER A 12 -14.46 -14.08 17.24
N ASP A 13 -13.89 -14.82 18.19
CA ASP A 13 -13.62 -14.38 19.55
C ASP A 13 -12.13 -14.09 19.80
N ILE A 14 -11.31 -13.90 18.75
CA ILE A 14 -9.85 -13.77 18.87
C ILE A 14 -9.39 -12.71 19.88
N LEU A 15 -10.01 -11.53 19.91
CA LEU A 15 -9.63 -10.42 20.80
C LEU A 15 -10.18 -10.61 22.22
N SER A 16 -11.27 -11.37 22.35
CA SER A 16 -11.82 -11.75 23.65
C SER A 16 -11.02 -12.87 24.30
N ARG A 17 -10.54 -13.82 23.48
CA ARG A 17 -9.80 -15.00 23.92
C ARG A 17 -8.34 -14.71 24.23
N TYR A 18 -7.68 -13.85 23.44
CA TYR A 18 -6.26 -13.59 23.56
C TYR A 18 -5.98 -12.12 23.86
N GLU A 19 -5.49 -11.87 25.07
CA GLU A 19 -5.13 -10.53 25.55
C GLU A 19 -4.08 -9.85 24.66
N ILE A 20 -3.05 -10.59 24.25
CA ILE A 20 -2.00 -10.05 23.38
C ILE A 20 -2.53 -9.57 22.03
N CYS A 21 -3.52 -10.28 21.44
CA CYS A 21 -4.14 -9.86 20.19
C CYS A 21 -4.94 -8.56 20.37
N ARG A 22 -5.64 -8.44 21.50
CA ARG A 22 -6.39 -7.23 21.86
C ARG A 22 -5.46 -6.03 22.08
N GLU A 23 -4.39 -6.20 22.83
CA GLU A 23 -3.38 -5.15 23.04
C GLU A 23 -2.74 -4.71 21.72
N PHE A 24 -2.38 -5.67 20.87
CA PHE A 24 -1.85 -5.39 19.54
C PHE A 24 -2.81 -4.57 18.68
N VAL A 25 -4.09 -4.97 18.59
CA VAL A 25 -5.11 -4.23 17.83
C VAL A 25 -5.30 -2.82 18.40
N ASN A 26 -5.36 -2.68 19.73
CA ASN A 26 -5.52 -1.39 20.39
C ASN A 26 -4.34 -0.45 20.09
N PHE A 27 -3.12 -0.99 20.03
CA PHE A 27 -1.95 -0.24 19.58
C PHE A 27 -2.09 0.20 18.12
N MET A 28 -2.47 -0.72 17.22
CA MET A 28 -2.60 -0.43 15.78
C MET A 28 -3.66 0.64 15.48
N LYS A 29 -4.79 0.64 16.19
CA LYS A 29 -5.86 1.64 16.04
C LYS A 29 -5.42 3.08 16.33
N GLN A 30 -4.35 3.28 17.11
CA GLN A 30 -3.80 4.62 17.36
C GLN A 30 -3.20 5.24 16.09
N TYR A 31 -2.72 4.41 15.17
CA TYR A 31 -2.06 4.84 13.93
C TYR A 31 -2.96 4.67 12.71
N PHE A 32 -3.88 3.72 12.73
CA PHE A 32 -4.67 3.32 11.57
C PHE A 32 -6.17 3.40 11.90
N PRO A 33 -6.80 4.58 11.74
CA PRO A 33 -8.19 4.80 12.15
C PRO A 33 -9.19 3.95 11.35
N ASN A 34 -8.84 3.57 10.11
CA ASN A 34 -9.66 2.69 9.29
C ASN A 34 -9.98 1.34 9.96
N ILE A 35 -9.11 0.85 10.84
CA ILE A 35 -9.34 -0.42 11.57
C ILE A 35 -10.65 -0.35 12.36
N GLN A 36 -10.88 0.74 13.09
CA GLN A 36 -12.11 0.91 13.86
C GLN A 36 -13.31 1.13 12.93
N ILE A 37 -13.14 1.99 11.92
CA ILE A 37 -14.21 2.34 10.97
C ILE A 37 -14.74 1.10 10.25
N PHE A 38 -13.85 0.21 9.80
CA PHE A 38 -14.24 -1.04 9.14
C PHE A 38 -14.96 -2.00 10.09
N SER A 39 -14.58 -2.02 11.36
CA SER A 39 -15.25 -2.82 12.39
C SER A 39 -16.64 -2.31 12.75
N ASP A 40 -16.86 -1.00 12.67
CA ASP A 40 -18.15 -0.41 13.03
C ASP A 40 -19.25 -0.76 12.03
N VAL A 41 -18.89 -0.98 10.76
CA VAL A 41 -19.81 -1.35 9.68
C VAL A 41 -19.94 -2.86 9.46
N SER A 42 -18.92 -3.65 9.83
CA SER A 42 -18.91 -5.10 9.57
C SER A 42 -19.54 -5.93 10.69
N PRO A 43 -20.24 -7.04 10.38
CA PRO A 43 -20.65 -8.02 11.39
C PRO A 43 -19.46 -8.80 12.00
N PHE A 44 -18.29 -8.84 11.35
CA PHE A 44 -17.11 -9.59 11.76
C PHE A 44 -16.11 -8.73 12.54
N LYS A 45 -16.59 -8.08 13.61
CA LYS A 45 -15.86 -7.01 14.33
C LYS A 45 -14.44 -7.39 14.76
N GLN A 46 -14.30 -8.45 15.55
CA GLN A 46 -12.99 -8.84 16.07
C GLN A 46 -12.07 -9.36 14.96
N GLU A 47 -12.63 -10.06 13.97
CA GLU A 47 -11.85 -10.59 12.87
C GLU A 47 -11.31 -9.50 11.96
N ILE A 48 -12.14 -8.51 11.58
CA ILE A 48 -11.72 -7.43 10.69
C ILE A 48 -10.71 -6.50 11.38
N GLU A 49 -10.88 -6.24 12.68
CA GLU A 49 -9.92 -5.45 13.45
C GLU A 49 -8.55 -6.11 13.49
N PHE A 50 -8.51 -7.40 13.84
CA PHE A 50 -7.26 -8.15 13.87
C PHE A 50 -6.66 -8.29 12.48
N TYR A 51 -7.49 -8.59 11.48
CA TYR A 51 -7.07 -8.80 10.10
C TYR A 51 -6.47 -7.53 9.47
N ALA A 52 -7.16 -6.40 9.57
CA ALA A 52 -6.63 -5.12 9.09
C ALA A 52 -5.34 -4.73 9.83
N SER A 53 -5.26 -4.97 11.14
CA SER A 53 -4.07 -4.70 11.95
C SER A 53 -2.85 -5.47 11.45
N TYR A 54 -2.93 -6.79 11.28
CA TYR A 54 -1.76 -7.54 10.82
C TYR A 54 -1.45 -7.27 9.34
N MET A 55 -2.46 -7.01 8.50
CA MET A 55 -2.23 -6.67 7.09
C MET A 55 -1.44 -5.38 6.95
N TRP A 56 -1.71 -4.36 7.78
CA TRP A 56 -0.88 -3.16 7.86
C TRP A 56 0.59 -3.47 8.18
N VAL A 57 0.84 -4.32 9.19
CA VAL A 57 2.21 -4.73 9.56
C VAL A 57 2.91 -5.42 8.39
N LEU A 58 2.24 -6.39 7.75
CA LEU A 58 2.79 -7.08 6.58
C LEU A 58 3.10 -6.09 5.44
N GLY A 59 2.20 -5.15 5.18
CA GLY A 59 2.40 -4.16 4.14
C GLY A 59 3.59 -3.26 4.37
N LEU A 60 3.80 -2.80 5.61
CA LEU A 60 4.94 -1.98 5.99
C LEU A 60 6.26 -2.75 5.87
N ILE A 61 6.31 -4.00 6.35
CA ILE A 61 7.51 -4.85 6.25
C ILE A 61 7.87 -5.09 4.78
N LEU A 62 6.90 -5.50 3.96
CA LEU A 62 7.14 -5.74 2.53
C LEU A 62 7.55 -4.46 1.78
N SER A 63 7.00 -3.31 2.17
CA SER A 63 7.38 -2.02 1.59
C SER A 63 8.81 -1.63 1.96
N ALA A 64 9.21 -1.85 3.21
CA ALA A 64 10.58 -1.60 3.64
C ALA A 64 11.58 -2.51 2.90
N ASP A 65 11.26 -3.79 2.75
CA ASP A 65 12.05 -4.74 1.97
C ASP A 65 12.17 -4.32 0.50
N MET A 66 11.06 -3.91 -0.12
CA MET A 66 11.06 -3.39 -1.50
C MET A 66 11.93 -2.14 -1.67
N VAL A 67 11.83 -1.18 -0.74
CA VAL A 67 12.66 0.04 -0.77
C VAL A 67 14.14 -0.32 -0.62
N PHE A 68 14.47 -1.24 0.29
CA PHE A 68 15.84 -1.70 0.48
C PHE A 68 16.37 -2.38 -0.79
N TYR A 69 15.65 -3.38 -1.31
CA TYR A 69 16.01 -4.10 -2.52
C TYR A 69 16.21 -3.16 -3.71
N ALA A 70 15.24 -2.27 -3.96
CA ALA A 70 15.34 -1.31 -5.05
C ALA A 70 16.56 -0.40 -4.87
N THR A 71 16.81 0.10 -3.66
CA THR A 71 17.97 0.95 -3.39
C THR A 71 19.28 0.23 -3.67
N CYS A 72 19.42 -1.04 -3.28
CA CYS A 72 20.57 -1.85 -3.64
C CYS A 72 20.73 -1.99 -5.15
N CYS A 73 19.64 -2.31 -5.89
CA CYS A 73 19.69 -2.41 -7.35
C CYS A 73 20.12 -1.09 -8.00
N TYR A 74 19.53 0.03 -7.58
CA TYR A 74 19.79 1.35 -8.17
C TYR A 74 21.16 1.94 -7.81
N THR A 75 21.76 1.53 -6.70
CA THR A 75 23.09 2.04 -6.29
C THR A 75 24.22 1.15 -6.78
N VAL A 76 24.09 -0.18 -6.65
CA VAL A 76 25.16 -1.13 -6.95
C VAL A 76 25.10 -1.60 -8.41
N LEU A 77 23.91 -2.01 -8.87
CA LEU A 77 23.75 -2.68 -10.17
C LEU A 77 23.50 -1.68 -11.31
N TYR A 78 22.99 -0.50 -11.02
CA TYR A 78 22.60 0.49 -12.03
C TYR A 78 23.69 0.83 -13.04
N ARG A 79 24.98 0.89 -12.64
CA ARG A 79 26.07 1.17 -13.59
C ARG A 79 26.40 0.00 -14.52
N GLN A 80 26.17 -1.24 -14.07
CA GLN A 80 26.51 -2.45 -14.80
C GLN A 80 25.33 -2.96 -15.64
N ASP A 81 24.10 -2.72 -15.18
CA ASP A 81 22.87 -3.20 -15.78
C ASP A 81 22.30 -2.20 -16.79
N LYS A 82 22.55 -2.47 -18.08
CA LYS A 82 22.01 -1.66 -19.19
C LYS A 82 20.48 -1.75 -19.31
N GLU A 83 19.89 -2.89 -18.95
CA GLU A 83 18.44 -3.07 -19.03
C GLU A 83 17.72 -2.19 -18.00
N LEU A 84 18.25 -2.13 -16.77
CA LEU A 84 17.75 -1.23 -15.73
C LEU A 84 17.87 0.24 -16.15
N GLN A 85 18.98 0.63 -16.80
CA GLN A 85 19.16 1.98 -17.31
C GLN A 85 18.16 2.33 -18.42
N GLU A 86 17.93 1.43 -19.36
CA GLU A 86 16.96 1.63 -20.44
C GLU A 86 15.53 1.73 -19.90
N LYS A 87 15.17 0.89 -18.92
CA LYS A 87 13.87 0.93 -18.26
C LYS A 87 13.62 2.24 -17.54
N VAL A 88 14.64 2.78 -16.86
CA VAL A 88 14.53 4.10 -16.17
C VAL A 88 14.38 5.25 -17.16
N LYS A 89 15.04 5.16 -18.32
CA LYS A 89 14.93 6.17 -19.38
C LYS A 89 13.59 6.12 -20.11
N SER A 90 12.99 4.93 -20.24
CA SER A 90 11.73 4.75 -20.96
C SER A 90 10.50 5.24 -20.17
N PHE A 91 10.61 5.41 -18.84
CA PHE A 91 9.50 5.90 -18.04
C PHE A 91 9.11 7.35 -18.38
N GLY A 92 7.87 7.52 -18.82
CA GLY A 92 7.25 8.83 -18.98
C GLY A 92 7.01 9.48 -17.62
N LEU A 93 7.68 10.62 -17.35
CA LEU A 93 7.52 11.36 -16.09
C LEU A 93 6.05 11.73 -15.78
N PRO A 94 5.22 12.19 -16.74
CA PRO A 94 3.82 12.49 -16.45
C PRO A 94 3.03 11.26 -15.97
N LEU A 95 3.30 10.09 -16.58
CA LEU A 95 2.65 8.84 -16.19
C LEU A 95 3.06 8.39 -14.79
N LEU A 96 4.35 8.51 -14.45
CA LEU A 96 4.85 8.18 -13.11
C LEU A 96 4.20 9.07 -12.03
N VAL A 97 4.15 10.39 -12.27
CA VAL A 97 3.53 11.34 -11.33
C VAL A 97 2.04 11.05 -11.19
N PHE A 98 1.34 10.81 -12.29
CA PHE A 98 -0.09 10.47 -12.28
C PHE A 98 -0.36 9.18 -11.49
N ALA A 99 0.36 8.10 -11.78
CA ALA A 99 0.18 6.81 -11.10
C ALA A 99 0.57 6.86 -9.62
N PHE A 100 1.62 7.60 -9.27
CA PHE A 100 1.99 7.83 -7.87
C PHE A 100 0.90 8.63 -7.14
N GLY A 101 0.39 9.71 -7.75
CA GLY A 101 -0.72 10.49 -7.20
C GLY A 101 -1.99 9.67 -7.00
N LEU A 102 -2.35 8.83 -7.98
CA LEU A 102 -3.48 7.90 -7.86
C LEU A 102 -3.29 6.93 -6.68
N SER A 103 -2.07 6.43 -6.48
CA SER A 103 -1.76 5.53 -5.37
C SER A 103 -1.91 6.22 -4.02
N ILE A 104 -1.43 7.46 -3.88
CA ILE A 104 -1.63 8.26 -2.66
C ILE A 104 -3.13 8.45 -2.39
N PHE A 105 -3.90 8.80 -3.41
CA PHE A 105 -5.34 8.98 -3.29
C PHE A 105 -6.03 7.69 -2.79
N SER A 106 -5.70 6.53 -3.38
CA SER A 106 -6.26 5.25 -2.94
C SER A 106 -5.86 4.89 -1.50
N ILE A 107 -4.61 5.13 -1.10
CA ILE A 107 -4.15 4.90 0.27
C ILE A 107 -4.89 5.82 1.25
N TYR A 108 -5.08 7.09 0.87
CA TYR A 108 -5.83 8.04 1.69
C TYR A 108 -7.28 7.56 1.91
N VAL A 109 -7.96 7.21 0.83
CA VAL A 109 -9.31 6.64 0.85
C VAL A 109 -9.42 5.41 1.76
N TYR A 110 -8.42 4.50 1.71
CA TYR A 110 -8.35 3.34 2.58
C TYR A 110 -8.15 3.71 4.05
N TYR A 111 -7.21 4.61 4.30
CA TYR A 111 -6.76 5.02 5.63
C TYR A 111 -7.85 5.79 6.39
N THR A 112 -8.61 6.65 5.70
CA THR A 112 -9.74 7.36 6.30
C THR A 112 -11.01 6.53 6.36
N GLY A 113 -11.06 5.40 5.63
CA GLY A 113 -12.24 4.55 5.55
C GLY A 113 -13.39 5.13 4.72
N TYR A 114 -13.13 6.09 3.84
CA TYR A 114 -14.19 6.75 3.05
C TYR A 114 -15.04 5.78 2.23
N ILE A 115 -14.45 4.69 1.75
CA ILE A 115 -15.14 3.62 1.01
C ILE A 115 -16.34 3.02 1.73
N VAL A 116 -16.38 3.09 3.06
CA VAL A 116 -17.46 2.50 3.87
C VAL A 116 -18.33 3.54 4.57
N THR A 117 -17.88 4.80 4.70
CA THR A 117 -18.66 5.85 5.37
C THR A 117 -19.53 6.63 4.40
N ASP A 118 -18.90 7.20 3.37
CA ASP A 118 -19.53 8.14 2.44
C ASP A 118 -19.55 7.60 1.01
N GLY A 119 -18.92 6.43 0.79
CA GLY A 119 -18.62 5.91 -0.52
C GLY A 119 -17.51 6.70 -1.22
N VAL A 120 -17.02 6.17 -2.34
CA VAL A 120 -16.10 6.91 -3.21
C VAL A 120 -16.67 6.97 -4.60
N THR A 121 -16.94 8.19 -5.04
CA THR A 121 -17.26 8.46 -6.45
C THR A 121 -15.97 8.73 -7.19
N PHE A 122 -15.59 7.83 -8.10
CA PHE A 122 -14.47 8.02 -9.00
C PHE A 122 -14.95 8.01 -10.44
N MET A 123 -14.82 9.16 -11.12
CA MET A 123 -15.43 9.42 -12.42
C MET A 123 -16.96 9.25 -12.36
N ALA A 124 -17.50 8.18 -12.97
CA ALA A 124 -18.93 7.85 -12.99
C ALA A 124 -19.27 6.59 -12.15
N TRP A 125 -18.31 6.08 -11.39
CA TRP A 125 -18.46 4.87 -10.60
C TRP A 125 -18.67 5.28 -9.15
N ASP A 126 -19.77 4.83 -8.56
CA ASP A 126 -20.01 4.95 -7.13
C ASP A 126 -19.69 3.61 -6.46
N ILE A 127 -18.72 3.63 -5.54
CA ILE A 127 -18.23 2.44 -4.86
C ILE A 127 -18.48 2.63 -3.38
N THR A 128 -19.42 1.85 -2.85
CA THR A 128 -19.68 1.70 -1.42
C THR A 128 -19.46 0.25 -1.03
N ILE A 129 -18.81 0.04 0.10
CA ILE A 129 -18.41 -1.28 0.59
C ILE A 129 -18.97 -1.48 1.98
N ASP A 130 -19.54 -2.66 2.23
CA ASP A 130 -20.35 -2.92 3.40
C ASP A 130 -19.61 -3.88 4.35
N PHE A 131 -18.58 -4.56 3.84
CA PHE A 131 -17.87 -5.64 4.54
C PHE A 131 -18.82 -6.70 5.12
N ALA A 132 -19.84 -7.05 4.35
CA ALA A 132 -20.90 -7.98 4.74
C ALA A 132 -20.40 -9.44 4.80
N THR A 133 -19.31 -9.76 4.10
CA THR A 133 -18.74 -11.11 4.05
C THR A 133 -17.22 -11.10 4.29
N LYS A 134 -16.69 -12.20 4.86
CA LYS A 134 -15.23 -12.40 4.99
C LYS A 134 -14.50 -12.36 3.64
N PHE A 135 -15.18 -12.75 2.56
CA PHE A 135 -14.64 -12.67 1.20
C PHE A 135 -14.47 -11.22 0.72
N GLU A 136 -15.45 -10.37 1.00
CA GLU A 136 -15.38 -8.94 0.69
C GLU A 136 -14.26 -8.24 1.46
N ILE A 137 -14.13 -8.55 2.75
CA ILE A 137 -13.02 -8.09 3.61
C ILE A 137 -11.67 -8.51 3.01
N PHE A 138 -11.53 -9.80 2.66
CA PHE A 138 -10.34 -10.32 2.00
C PHE A 138 -10.01 -9.54 0.72
N GLN A 139 -10.99 -9.39 -0.17
CA GLN A 139 -10.81 -8.80 -1.50
C GLN A 139 -10.32 -7.36 -1.39
N TYR A 140 -11.02 -6.52 -0.64
CA TYR A 140 -10.71 -5.10 -0.62
C TYR A 140 -9.44 -4.78 0.16
N ILE A 141 -9.22 -5.39 1.32
CA ILE A 141 -7.97 -5.17 2.07
C ILE A 141 -6.77 -5.70 1.27
N SER A 142 -6.91 -6.81 0.54
CA SER A 142 -5.84 -7.29 -0.36
C SER A 142 -5.61 -6.37 -1.55
N LEU A 143 -6.68 -5.81 -2.12
CA LEU A 143 -6.58 -4.81 -3.19
C LEU A 143 -5.83 -3.57 -2.71
N PHE A 144 -6.15 -3.06 -1.53
CA PHE A 144 -5.43 -1.92 -0.95
C PHE A 144 -3.98 -2.24 -0.65
N GLN A 145 -3.68 -3.45 -0.19
CA GLN A 145 -2.31 -3.92 -0.03
C GLN A 145 -1.54 -3.88 -1.36
N LEU A 146 -2.15 -4.32 -2.46
CA LEU A 146 -1.55 -4.27 -3.80
C LEU A 146 -1.33 -2.83 -4.25
N VAL A 147 -2.31 -1.96 -4.08
CA VAL A 147 -2.21 -0.54 -4.45
C VAL A 147 -1.15 0.19 -3.62
N PHE A 148 -1.03 -0.13 -2.32
CA PHE A 148 0.01 0.39 -1.45
C PHE A 148 1.40 0.02 -1.97
N MET A 149 1.64 -1.27 -2.27
CA MET A 149 2.90 -1.74 -2.83
C MET A 149 3.21 -1.12 -4.19
N PHE A 150 2.18 -0.98 -5.05
CA PHE A 150 2.30 -0.30 -6.33
C PHE A 150 2.70 1.17 -6.15
N GLY A 151 2.09 1.88 -5.18
CA GLY A 151 2.46 3.26 -4.84
C GLY A 151 3.92 3.41 -4.43
N ILE A 152 4.43 2.50 -3.60
CA ILE A 152 5.85 2.45 -3.22
C ILE A 152 6.75 2.22 -4.43
N ALA A 153 6.40 1.28 -5.32
CA ALA A 153 7.16 1.03 -6.54
C ALA A 153 7.18 2.26 -7.47
N MET A 154 6.06 2.95 -7.63
CA MET A 154 5.97 4.17 -8.44
C MET A 154 6.74 5.33 -7.81
N PHE A 155 6.74 5.45 -6.48
CA PHE A 155 7.58 6.41 -5.77
C PHE A 155 9.07 6.19 -6.05
N ILE A 156 9.53 4.94 -5.92
CA ILE A 156 10.92 4.54 -6.20
C ILE A 156 11.27 4.89 -7.66
N ALA A 157 10.44 4.46 -8.62
CA ALA A 157 10.68 4.74 -10.03
C ALA A 157 10.73 6.25 -10.33
N LEU A 158 9.83 7.03 -9.74
CA LEU A 158 9.80 8.49 -9.86
C LEU A 158 11.07 9.13 -9.28
N PHE A 159 11.45 8.74 -8.07
CA PHE A 159 12.65 9.24 -7.39
C PHE A 159 13.91 9.01 -8.23
N TYR A 160 14.16 7.78 -8.69
CA TYR A 160 15.35 7.47 -9.47
C TYR A 160 15.33 8.07 -10.87
N THR A 161 14.16 8.18 -11.51
CA THR A 161 14.03 8.87 -12.80
C THR A 161 14.37 10.36 -12.67
N LEU A 162 13.94 11.00 -11.58
CA LEU A 162 14.27 12.39 -11.28
C LEU A 162 15.77 12.56 -11.01
N LEU A 163 16.37 11.71 -10.17
CA LEU A 163 17.82 11.72 -9.91
C LEU A 163 18.61 11.59 -11.21
N HIS A 164 18.29 10.60 -12.04
CA HIS A 164 18.99 10.41 -13.32
C HIS A 164 18.90 11.66 -14.20
N LYS A 165 17.71 12.27 -14.35
CA LYS A 165 17.54 13.49 -15.14
C LYS A 165 18.34 14.68 -14.61
N ILE A 166 18.48 14.81 -13.30
CA ILE A 166 19.28 15.87 -12.66
C ILE A 166 20.78 15.65 -12.95
N PHE A 167 21.30 14.45 -12.67
CA PHE A 167 22.71 14.14 -12.90
C PHE A 167 23.10 14.16 -14.39
N SER A 168 22.22 13.71 -15.29
CA SER A 168 22.48 13.77 -16.74
C SER A 168 22.53 15.21 -17.28
N LYS A 169 21.74 16.12 -16.70
CA LYS A 169 21.78 17.54 -17.06
C LYS A 169 23.06 18.22 -16.56
N GLY A 170 23.51 17.89 -15.35
CA GLY A 170 24.78 18.39 -14.79
C GLY A 170 25.98 18.02 -15.67
N SER A 171 26.11 16.74 -16.02
CA SER A 171 27.20 16.26 -16.88
C SER A 171 27.25 16.89 -18.27
N ARG A 172 26.11 17.39 -18.79
CA ARG A 172 26.06 18.05 -20.10
C ARG A 172 26.44 19.53 -20.02
N ASN A 173 26.26 20.17 -18.87
CA ASN A 173 26.66 21.55 -18.64
C ASN A 173 28.17 21.69 -18.38
N ASP A 174 28.82 20.65 -17.85
CA ASP A 174 30.27 20.66 -17.60
C ASP A 174 31.12 20.40 -18.87
N GLN A 175 30.48 20.13 -20.02
CA GLN A 175 31.14 19.85 -21.31
C GLN A 175 31.00 20.99 -22.35
N ILE A 176 30.47 22.15 -21.95
CA ILE A 176 30.32 23.36 -22.78
C ILE A 176 31.18 24.47 -22.17
#